data_AF-A0A442UIY1-F1
#
_entry.id   AF-A0A442UIY1-F1
#
_cell.length_a   1.000
_cell.length_b   1.000
_cell.length_c   1.000
_cell.angle_alpha   90.00
_cell.angle_beta   90.00
_cell.angle_gamma   90.00
#
_symmetry.space_group_name_H-M   'P 1'
#
loop_
_entity.id
_entity.type
_entity.pdbx_description
1 polymer ?
#
loop_
_entity_poly.entity_id
_entity_poly.type
_entity_poly.pdbx_seq_one_letter_code
_entity_poly.pdbx_strand_id
1 'polypeptide(L)'
;MSALYDKRGIPIERGDIVKVFHFIGARRKRHYMYKQCLGFMMIGKDASVPYVKFGHMTFNEDEYYLERPDGRALAAYEIVQSIKCDHDERQRKPEAA
;
A
#
# COMPACT_ATOMS: atom_id res chain seq x y z
N MET A 1 1.53 15.65 -5.16
CA MET A 1 0.94 14.38 -4.65
C MET A 1 1.86 13.85 -3.58
N SER A 2 1.37 13.57 -2.37
CA SER A 2 2.18 12.92 -1.34
C SER A 2 2.19 11.40 -1.53
N ALA A 3 3.24 10.71 -1.10
CA ALA A 3 3.28 9.25 -1.14
C ALA A 3 2.54 8.64 0.06
N LEU A 4 2.14 7.37 -0.04
CA LEU A 4 1.86 6.53 1.12
C LEU A 4 3.12 5.78 1.51
N TYR A 5 3.30 5.53 2.79
CA TYR A 5 4.45 4.81 3.31
C TYR A 5 4.01 3.55 4.04
N ASP A 6 4.84 2.51 4.02
CA ASP A 6 4.61 1.31 4.82
C ASP A 6 4.99 1.54 6.30
N LYS A 7 4.86 0.51 7.15
CA LYS A 7 5.20 0.59 8.59
C LYS A 7 6.67 0.95 8.87
N ARG A 8 7.57 0.76 7.88
CA ARG A 8 9.00 1.08 7.97
C ARG A 8 9.31 2.47 7.42
N GLY A 9 8.30 3.18 6.93
CA GLY A 9 8.44 4.48 6.28
C GLY A 9 8.91 4.39 4.83
N ILE A 10 8.85 3.23 4.18
CA ILE A 10 9.24 3.10 2.77
C ILE A 10 8.07 3.52 1.87
N PRO A 11 8.29 4.36 0.84
CA PRO A 11 7.23 4.77 -0.07
C PRO A 11 6.68 3.55 -0.82
N ILE A 12 5.36 3.42 -0.81
CA ILE A 12 4.62 2.40 -1.55
C ILE A 12 4.46 2.88 -2.99
N GLU A 13 5.00 2.11 -3.92
CA GLU A 13 5.04 2.40 -5.35
C GLU A 13 4.27 1.34 -6.16
N ARG A 14 3.96 1.67 -7.42
CA ARG A 14 3.27 0.74 -8.32
C ARG A 14 4.08 -0.55 -8.48
N GLY A 15 3.41 -1.68 -8.34
CA GLY A 15 4.00 -3.01 -8.46
C GLY A 15 4.47 -3.60 -7.13
N ASP A 16 4.50 -2.83 -6.05
CA ASP A 16 4.78 -3.36 -4.73
C ASP A 16 3.71 -4.36 -4.28
N ILE A 17 4.15 -5.45 -3.67
CA ILE A 17 3.30 -6.37 -2.93
C ILE A 17 3.41 -6.01 -1.46
N VAL A 18 2.26 -5.68 -0.86
CA VAL A 18 2.16 -5.32 0.55
C VAL A 18 1.46 -6.43 1.34
N LYS A 19 2.06 -6.80 2.46
CA LYS A 19 1.47 -7.65 3.48
C LYS A 19 0.68 -6.77 4.45
N VAL A 20 -0.62 -6.97 4.50
CA VAL A 20 -1.57 -6.18 5.30
C VAL A 20 -2.12 -7.05 6.43
N PHE A 21 -2.04 -6.57 7.67
CA PHE A 21 -2.71 -7.24 8.79
C PHE A 21 -4.23 -7.24 8.60
N HIS A 22 -4.86 -8.42 8.72
CA HIS A 22 -6.31 -8.57 8.53
C HIS A 22 -7.02 -8.85 9.86
N PHE A 23 -6.64 -9.92 10.58
CA PHE A 23 -7.21 -10.25 11.90
C PHE A 23 -6.33 -11.24 12.69
N ILE A 24 -6.72 -11.48 13.95
CA ILE A 24 -6.15 -12.53 14.79
C ILE A 24 -7.15 -13.70 14.84
N GLY A 25 -6.72 -14.86 14.34
CA GLY A 25 -7.53 -16.08 14.29
C GLY A 25 -7.36 -16.96 15.53
N ALA A 26 -7.79 -18.22 15.38
CA ALA A 26 -7.63 -19.22 16.43
C ALA A 26 -6.16 -19.36 16.88
N ARG A 27 -5.97 -19.68 18.16
CA ARG A 27 -4.64 -19.82 18.78
C ARG A 27 -3.77 -18.55 18.69
N ARG A 28 -4.39 -17.36 18.62
CA ARG A 28 -3.71 -16.05 18.55
C ARG A 28 -2.82 -15.87 17.31
N LYS A 29 -3.07 -16.62 16.24
CA LYS A 29 -2.30 -16.49 14.99
C LYS A 29 -2.73 -15.22 14.26
N ARG A 30 -1.77 -14.40 13.84
CA ARG A 30 -2.02 -13.23 13.00
C ARG A 30 -2.18 -13.67 11.54
N HIS A 31 -3.29 -13.27 10.92
CA HIS A 31 -3.57 -13.50 9.52
C HIS A 31 -3.33 -12.21 8.73
N TYR A 32 -2.71 -12.38 7.58
CA TYR A 32 -2.36 -11.28 6.69
C TYR A 32 -2.99 -11.52 5.33
N MET A 33 -3.32 -10.45 4.64
CA MET A 33 -3.65 -10.47 3.21
C MET A 33 -2.51 -9.83 2.43
N TYR A 34 -2.22 -10.38 1.26
CA TYR A 34 -1.31 -9.76 0.32
C TYR A 34 -2.13 -8.97 -0.70
N LYS A 35 -1.68 -7.76 -0.99
CA LYS A 35 -2.29 -6.84 -1.94
C LYS A 35 -1.22 -6.30 -2.86
N GLN A 36 -1.58 -5.95 -4.09
CA GLN A 36 -0.68 -5.31 -5.03
C GLN A 36 -1.02 -3.83 -5.16
N CYS A 37 -0.01 -2.96 -5.06
CA CYS A 37 -0.18 -1.55 -5.43
C CYS A 37 -0.27 -1.44 -6.95
N LEU A 38 -1.42 -1.04 -7.46
CA LEU A 38 -1.69 -0.88 -8.89
C LEU A 38 -1.35 0.53 -9.41
N GLY A 39 -0.93 1.43 -8.51
CA GLY A 39 -0.62 2.83 -8.81
C GLY A 39 -1.76 3.77 -8.48
N PHE A 40 -1.78 4.94 -9.13
CA PHE A 40 -2.77 5.97 -8.87
C PHE A 40 -4.01 5.82 -9.75
N MET A 41 -5.17 6.11 -9.16
CA MET A 41 -6.45 6.27 -9.82
C MET A 41 -7.02 7.63 -9.46
N MET A 42 -7.55 8.34 -10.46
CA MET A 42 -8.19 9.64 -10.25
C MET A 42 -9.70 9.46 -10.11
N ILE A 43 -10.30 10.05 -9.08
CA ILE A 43 -11.73 9.94 -8.76
C ILE A 43 -12.33 11.33 -8.60
N GLY A 44 -13.62 11.45 -8.88
CA GLY A 44 -14.41 12.68 -8.78
C GLY A 44 -14.95 13.10 -10.14
N LYS A 45 -15.84 14.10 -10.12
CA LYS A 45 -16.55 14.59 -11.32
C LYS A 45 -15.61 14.95 -12.47
N ASP A 46 -14.42 15.46 -12.14
CA ASP A 46 -13.40 15.88 -13.11
C ASP A 46 -12.10 15.07 -12.99
N ALA A 47 -12.15 13.87 -12.39
CA ALA A 47 -10.97 13.06 -12.12
C ALA A 47 -9.85 13.85 -11.39
N SER A 48 -10.22 14.60 -10.36
CA SER A 48 -9.33 15.56 -9.69
C SER A 48 -8.71 15.05 -8.39
N VAL A 49 -9.23 13.97 -7.80
CA VAL A 49 -8.77 13.46 -6.51
C VAL A 49 -7.96 12.17 -6.70
N PRO A 50 -6.66 12.15 -6.39
CA PRO A 50 -5.84 10.95 -6.53
C PRO A 50 -6.09 9.98 -5.37
N TYR A 51 -6.14 8.69 -5.69
CA TYR A 51 -6.14 7.58 -4.75
C TYR A 51 -5.10 6.54 -5.17
N VAL A 52 -4.47 5.88 -4.21
CA VAL A 52 -3.64 4.70 -4.47
C VAL A 52 -4.56 3.49 -4.52
N LYS A 53 -4.53 2.76 -5.65
CA LYS A 53 -5.34 1.56 -5.86
C LYS A 53 -4.59 0.32 -5.40
N PHE A 54 -5.20 -0.47 -4.52
CA PHE A 54 -4.69 -1.75 -4.09
C PHE A 54 -5.59 -2.88 -4.58
N GLY A 55 -5.05 -3.73 -5.45
CA GLY A 55 -5.74 -4.91 -5.96
C GLY A 55 -5.65 -6.10 -5.02
N HIS A 56 -6.69 -6.92 -5.02
CA HIS A 56 -6.61 -8.27 -4.48
C HIS A 56 -5.77 -9.15 -5.42
N MET A 57 -4.95 -10.05 -4.87
CA MET A 57 -4.12 -10.99 -5.65
C MET A 57 -4.94 -12.10 -6.35
N THR A 58 -6.27 -11.93 -6.40
CA THR A 58 -7.22 -12.79 -7.13
C THR A 58 -7.27 -12.47 -8.61
N PHE A 59 -6.64 -11.36 -9.04
CA PHE A 59 -6.68 -10.82 -10.41
C PHE A 59 -8.08 -10.45 -10.91
N ASN A 60 -9.06 -10.36 -10.00
CA ASN A 60 -10.36 -9.79 -10.31
C ASN A 60 -10.24 -8.26 -10.33
N GLU A 61 -10.49 -7.65 -11.48
CA GLU A 61 -10.30 -6.20 -11.68
C GLU A 61 -11.23 -5.33 -10.82
N ASP A 62 -12.36 -5.91 -10.41
CA ASP A 62 -13.38 -5.27 -9.58
C ASP A 62 -13.08 -5.37 -8.07
N GLU A 63 -12.16 -6.24 -7.66
CA GLU A 63 -11.77 -6.40 -6.26
C GLU A 63 -10.55 -5.55 -5.92
N TYR A 64 -10.81 -4.30 -5.56
CA TYR A 64 -9.79 -3.37 -5.08
C TYR A 64 -10.30 -2.48 -3.94
N TYR A 65 -9.37 -1.87 -3.23
CA TYR A 65 -9.67 -0.76 -2.35
C TYR A 65 -8.73 0.41 -2.64
N LEU A 66 -9.06 1.55 -2.06
CA LEU A 66 -8.42 2.82 -2.33
C LEU A 66 -7.92 3.44 -1.04
N GLU A 67 -6.70 3.97 -1.09
CA GLU A 67 -6.11 4.72 0.01
C GLU A 67 -5.82 6.15 -0.45
N ARG A 68 -6.05 7.12 0.43
CA ARG A 68 -5.72 8.51 0.13
C ARG A 68 -4.21 8.71 0.23
N PRO A 69 -3.56 9.31 -0.79
CA PRO A 69 -2.15 9.66 -0.74
C PRO A 69 -1.96 10.93 0.09
N ASP A 70 -2.02 10.81 1.42
CA ASP A 70 -1.98 11.91 2.38
C ASP A 70 -0.62 12.07 3.09
N GLY A 71 0.37 11.26 2.72
CA GLY A 71 1.69 11.29 3.35
C GLY A 71 1.83 10.40 4.59
N ARG A 72 0.79 9.68 5.02
CA ARG A 72 0.86 8.85 6.23
C ARG A 72 1.65 7.56 6.03
N ALA A 73 2.16 7.04 7.14
CA ALA A 73 2.69 5.67 7.22
C ALA A 73 1.56 4.74 7.66
N LEU A 74 1.31 3.70 6.87
CA LEU A 74 0.30 2.69 7.14
C LEU A 74 0.89 1.61 8.05
N ALA A 75 0.63 1.73 9.35
CA ALA A 75 1.23 0.86 10.38
C ALA A 75 0.95 -0.65 10.18
N ALA A 76 -0.12 -1.01 9.49
CA ALA A 76 -0.51 -2.38 9.21
C ALA A 76 0.10 -2.96 7.92
N TYR A 77 0.88 -2.17 7.17
CA TYR A 77 1.38 -2.51 5.84
C TYR A 77 2.89 -2.72 5.89
N GLU A 78 3.35 -3.72 5.16
CA GLU A 78 4.78 -4.02 4.98
C GLU A 78 5.00 -4.38 3.52
N ILE A 79 5.89 -3.67 2.84
CA ILE A 79 6.31 -4.07 1.50
C ILE A 79 7.17 -5.33 1.66
N VAL A 80 6.81 -6.40 0.93
CA VAL A 80 7.53 -7.69 0.97
C VAL A 80 8.20 -8.03 -0.35
N GLN A 81 7.78 -7.39 -1.44
CA GLN A 81 8.32 -7.57 -2.77
C GLN A 81 7.98 -6.35 -3.62
N SER A 82 8.82 -6.06 -4.61
CA SER A 82 8.54 -5.08 -5.65
C SER A 82 9.04 -5.56 -7.00
N ILE A 83 8.71 -4.81 -8.06
CA ILE A 83 9.23 -5.02 -9.42
C ILE A 83 10.76 -4.89 -9.43
N LYS A 84 11.26 -3.86 -8.74
CA LYS A 84 12.69 -3.66 -8.53
C LYS A 84 13.03 -4.20 -7.14
N CYS A 85 14.00 -5.11 -7.05
CA CYS A 85 14.40 -5.73 -5.79
C CYS A 85 15.18 -4.78 -4.84
N ASP A 86 15.01 -3.47 -5.00
CA ASP A 86 15.69 -2.38 -4.28
C ASP A 86 14.73 -1.61 -3.35
N HIS A 87 13.50 -2.10 -3.15
CA HIS A 87 12.49 -1.41 -2.34
C HIS A 87 12.93 -1.09 -0.91
N ASP A 88 13.84 -1.89 -0.34
CA ASP A 88 14.42 -1.66 0.98
C ASP A 88 15.37 -0.45 1.05
N GLU A 89 15.92 -0.03 -0.09
CA GLU A 89 16.90 1.05 -0.23
C GLU A 89 16.25 2.41 -0.52
N ARG A 90 14.93 2.44 -0.78
CA ARG A 90 14.21 3.68 -1.10
C ARG A 90 14.28 4.68 0.05
N GLN A 91 14.34 5.96 -0.32
CA GLN A 91 14.32 7.06 0.64
C GLN A 91 13.04 7.02 1.47
N ARG A 92 13.21 6.86 2.79
CA ARG A 92 12.10 6.75 3.73
C ARG A 92 11.46 8.10 4.01
N LYS A 93 10.25 8.06 4.56
CA LYS A 93 9.57 9.24 5.10
C LYS A 93 10.50 9.95 6.09
N PRO A 94 10.80 11.25 5.91
CA PRO A 94 11.56 11.99 6.89
C PRO A 94 10.75 12.08 8.19
N GLU A 95 11.41 11.90 9.33
CA GLU A 95 10.80 12.19 10.63
C GLU A 95 10.38 13.65 10.64
N ALA A 96 9.15 13.94 11.10
CA ALA A 96 8.72 15.31 11.29
C ALA A 96 9.58 15.91 12.41
N ALA A 97 10.27 17.01 12.11
CA ALA A 97 11.09 17.76 13.05
C ALA A 97 10.27 18.30 14.23
#